data_AF-K7MFP1-F1
#
_entry.id   AF-K7MFP1-F1
#
_cell.length_a   1.000
_cell.length_b   1.000
_cell.length_c   1.000
_cell.angle_alpha   90.00
_cell.angle_beta   90.00
_cell.angle_gamma   90.00
#
_symmetry.space_group_name_H-M   'P 1'
#
loop_
_entity.id
_entity.type
_entity.pdbx_description
1 polymer ?
#
loop_
_entity_poly.entity_id
_entity_poly.type
_entity_poly.pdbx_seq_one_letter_code
_entity_poly.pdbx_strand_id
1 'polypeptide(L)'
;MTTASFTELDDDLVRSMSIGAVFSDFGGMIHSIDFHRKDDLLVTSSGDDSVRLYDIANAKLLKTTSNKKHGTDRICFTHHPSSVICSSKYNLESTGESLQYLSMYDNRCLRYFKGHKQRVVSLCMSPINDSFMSGSLDHSVRIWDLRVNACQGILRLRGRPAIAYDQQGLVFAVAMEGGAIKLFDSRSYDKGPFDTFLVGGDTAEVCDIKFSNDGKSMLLTTTNNNIYVLDAYGGDKRCGFSLEPSPGTPIEATFTQDGKYLVAGSGSGTMQAWSIEMKNELPSTGDSNSSYHHLVINLLLSCLTFMDLTPNFKR
;
A
#
# COMPACT_ATOMS: atom_id res chain seq x y z
N MET A 1 -15.55 4.47 33.48
CA MET A 1 -14.69 4.24 32.31
C MET A 1 -15.47 3.35 31.36
N THR A 2 -16.20 3.95 30.43
CA THR A 2 -17.01 3.25 29.44
C THR A 2 -16.08 2.71 28.36
N THR A 3 -15.88 1.39 28.33
CA THR A 3 -15.32 0.68 27.19
C THR A 3 -16.19 0.96 25.99
N ALA A 4 -15.75 1.82 25.07
CA ALA A 4 -16.41 1.98 23.79
C ALA A 4 -16.35 0.63 23.06
N SER A 5 -17.51 0.01 22.85
CA SER A 5 -17.63 -1.19 22.02
C SER A 5 -17.26 -0.81 20.60
N PHE A 6 -16.22 -1.44 20.05
CA PHE A 6 -15.96 -1.41 18.61
C PHE A 6 -17.20 -1.98 17.91
N THR A 7 -17.86 -1.19 17.07
CA THR A 7 -18.87 -1.71 16.15
C THR A 7 -18.12 -2.52 15.10
N GLU A 8 -18.26 -3.83 15.18
CA GLU A 8 -17.75 -4.78 14.20
C GLU A 8 -18.37 -4.44 12.82
N LEU A 9 -17.57 -4.45 11.74
CA LEU A 9 -18.14 -4.26 10.40
C LEU A 9 -19.00 -5.49 10.08
N ASP A 10 -20.20 -5.24 9.57
CA ASP A 10 -21.09 -6.24 9.02
C ASP A 10 -21.46 -5.89 7.57
N ASP A 11 -22.07 -6.84 6.88
CA ASP A 11 -22.39 -6.70 5.45
C ASP A 11 -23.34 -5.52 5.18
N ASP A 12 -24.26 -5.23 6.10
CA ASP A 12 -25.24 -4.15 5.97
C ASP A 12 -24.59 -2.78 6.15
N LEU A 13 -23.64 -2.65 7.07
CA LEU A 13 -22.87 -1.43 7.28
C LEU A 13 -21.97 -1.16 6.08
N VAL A 14 -21.26 -2.17 5.56
CA VAL A 14 -20.42 -2.03 4.35
C VAL A 14 -21.30 -1.65 3.14
N ARG A 15 -22.52 -2.18 3.04
CA ARG A 15 -23.55 -1.79 2.05
C ARG A 15 -24.01 -0.35 2.16
N SER A 16 -24.12 0.15 3.38
CA SER A 16 -24.59 1.50 3.65
C SER A 16 -23.50 2.58 3.46
N MET A 17 -22.23 2.16 3.27
CA MET A 17 -21.13 3.11 3.11
C MET A 17 -21.37 4.04 1.91
N SER A 18 -21.12 5.32 2.15
CA SER A 18 -21.33 6.38 1.18
C SER A 18 -20.16 7.36 1.26
N ILE A 19 -20.12 8.28 0.29
CA ILE A 19 -19.04 9.25 0.17
C ILE A 19 -19.05 10.19 1.37
N GLY A 20 -18.04 10.11 2.24
CA GLY A 20 -17.89 10.97 3.40
C GLY A 20 -17.31 12.35 3.06
N ALA A 21 -16.34 12.40 2.14
CA ALA A 21 -15.67 13.63 1.71
C ALA A 21 -15.23 13.52 0.24
N VAL A 22 -15.20 14.65 -0.45
CA VAL A 22 -14.69 14.77 -1.82
C VAL A 22 -13.71 15.93 -1.88
N PHE A 23 -12.48 15.64 -2.31
CA PHE A 23 -11.45 16.64 -2.56
C PHE A 23 -11.28 16.81 -4.07
N SER A 24 -11.37 18.04 -4.58
CA SER A 24 -11.27 18.32 -6.03
C SER A 24 -10.10 19.25 -6.38
N ASP A 25 -9.21 19.52 -5.42
CA ASP A 25 -8.11 20.48 -5.54
C ASP A 25 -6.89 19.96 -6.33
N PHE A 26 -7.01 18.80 -6.99
CA PHE A 26 -5.91 18.12 -7.68
C PHE A 26 -5.86 18.39 -9.18
N GLY A 27 -4.64 18.56 -9.70
CA GLY A 27 -4.36 18.63 -11.13
C GLY A 27 -3.84 17.29 -11.64
N GLY A 28 -4.60 16.63 -12.52
CA GLY A 28 -4.19 15.38 -13.16
C GLY A 28 -4.53 14.12 -12.37
N MET A 29 -3.88 13.01 -12.72
CA MET A 29 -4.10 11.70 -12.09
C MET A 29 -3.40 11.63 -10.73
N ILE A 30 -4.08 11.13 -9.70
CA ILE A 30 -3.45 10.78 -8.43
C ILE A 30 -2.61 9.51 -8.65
N HIS A 31 -1.35 9.54 -8.24
CA HIS A 31 -0.42 8.43 -8.43
C HIS A 31 -0.31 7.53 -7.20
N SER A 32 -0.42 8.11 -6.01
CA SER A 32 -0.30 7.41 -4.74
C SER A 32 -0.98 8.24 -3.67
N ILE A 33 -1.53 7.56 -2.67
CA ILE A 33 -2.06 8.17 -1.47
C ILE A 33 -1.46 7.47 -0.24
N ASP A 34 -1.51 8.08 0.93
CA ASP A 34 -1.16 7.40 2.17
C ASP A 34 -1.86 8.05 3.36
N PHE A 35 -2.23 7.25 4.35
CA PHE A 35 -2.88 7.73 5.57
C PHE A 35 -1.90 7.73 6.72
N HIS A 36 -1.99 8.75 7.58
CA HIS A 36 -1.16 8.76 8.77
C HIS A 36 -1.66 7.71 9.77
N ARG A 37 -0.76 6.89 10.30
CA ARG A 37 -1.09 5.74 11.16
C ARG A 37 -1.86 6.11 12.45
N LYS A 38 -1.76 7.36 12.92
CA LYS A 38 -2.32 7.78 14.21
C LYS A 38 -3.27 8.97 14.15
N ASP A 39 -3.12 9.81 13.14
CA ASP A 39 -3.84 11.09 13.04
C ASP A 39 -4.71 11.03 11.80
N ASP A 40 -5.82 11.76 11.78
CA ASP A 40 -6.78 11.78 10.65
C ASP A 40 -6.25 12.62 9.47
N LEU A 41 -5.08 12.25 8.98
CA LEU A 41 -4.36 12.92 7.92
C LEU A 41 -4.18 11.99 6.70
N LEU A 42 -4.34 12.58 5.52
CA LEU A 42 -4.12 11.94 4.23
C LEU A 42 -3.10 12.74 3.44
N VAL A 43 -2.15 12.05 2.80
CA VAL A 43 -1.28 12.66 1.78
C VAL A 43 -1.55 12.06 0.42
N THR A 44 -1.47 12.89 -0.60
CA THR A 44 -1.60 12.45 -2.00
C THR A 44 -0.45 12.99 -2.83
N SER A 45 -0.01 12.19 -3.80
CA SER A 45 0.85 12.62 -4.89
C SER A 45 0.05 12.64 -6.19
N SER A 46 0.21 13.69 -6.98
CA SER A 46 -0.56 13.89 -8.21
C SER A 46 0.34 14.14 -9.42
N GLY A 47 -0.20 13.92 -10.61
CA GLY A 47 0.49 14.09 -11.89
C GLY A 47 0.90 15.53 -12.22
N ASP A 48 0.40 16.52 -11.48
CA ASP A 48 0.85 17.92 -11.47
C ASP A 48 2.10 18.17 -10.60
N ASP A 49 2.78 17.11 -10.16
CA ASP A 49 3.99 17.13 -9.33
C ASP A 49 3.79 17.71 -7.92
N SER A 50 2.55 17.77 -7.45
CA SER A 50 2.23 18.25 -6.12
C SER A 50 1.95 17.12 -5.13
N VAL A 51 2.36 17.39 -3.90
CA VAL A 51 2.04 16.65 -2.69
C VAL A 51 1.05 17.48 -1.90
N ARG A 52 -0.11 16.90 -1.58
CA ARG A 52 -1.17 17.56 -0.81
C ARG A 52 -1.38 16.82 0.50
N LEU A 53 -1.52 17.58 1.59
CA LEU A 53 -1.83 17.10 2.93
C LEU A 53 -3.25 17.54 3.29
N TYR A 54 -4.09 16.59 3.67
CA TYR A 54 -5.49 16.79 4.01
C TYR A 54 -5.75 16.39 5.46
N ASP A 55 -6.68 17.11 6.08
CA ASP A 55 -7.39 16.72 7.29
C ASP A 55 -8.67 16.02 6.85
N ILE A 56 -8.76 14.73 7.17
CA ILE A 56 -9.86 13.87 6.75
C ILE A 56 -11.09 14.15 7.62
N ALA A 57 -10.90 14.30 8.94
CA ALA A 57 -11.97 14.52 9.90
C ALA A 57 -12.75 15.80 9.58
N ASN A 58 -12.06 16.85 9.13
CA ASN A 58 -12.66 18.13 8.76
C ASN A 58 -12.84 18.31 7.25
N ALA A 59 -12.55 17.29 6.44
CA ALA A 59 -12.61 17.34 4.97
C ALA A 59 -11.91 18.57 4.37
N LYS A 60 -10.70 18.89 4.85
CA LYS A 60 -9.99 20.14 4.50
C LYS A 60 -8.59 19.89 3.95
N LEU A 61 -8.25 20.57 2.85
CA LEU A 61 -6.86 20.70 2.40
C LEU A 61 -6.06 21.58 3.38
N LEU A 62 -5.02 21.02 3.98
CA LEU A 62 -4.13 21.73 4.92
C LEU A 62 -2.95 22.39 4.21
N LYS A 63 -2.28 21.67 3.31
CA LYS A 63 -1.04 22.12 2.68
C LYS A 63 -0.90 21.55 1.28
N THR A 64 -0.33 22.34 0.37
CA THR A 64 0.12 21.89 -0.95
C THR A 64 1.59 22.27 -1.11
N THR A 65 2.41 21.30 -1.50
CA THR A 65 3.83 21.46 -1.81
C THR A 65 4.08 20.87 -3.18
N SER A 66 4.95 21.47 -4.00
CA SER A 66 5.33 20.88 -5.29
C SER A 66 6.81 21.07 -5.55
N ASN A 67 7.42 20.07 -6.17
CA ASN A 67 8.82 20.14 -6.59
C ASN A 67 8.93 19.83 -8.08
N LYS A 68 8.70 20.84 -8.92
CA LYS A 68 8.71 20.69 -10.39
C LYS A 68 10.03 20.13 -10.94
N LYS A 69 11.15 20.30 -10.23
CA LYS A 69 12.44 19.79 -10.67
C LYS A 69 12.52 18.26 -10.56
N HIS A 70 11.91 17.68 -9.53
CA HIS A 70 12.02 16.25 -9.25
C HIS A 70 10.72 15.48 -9.51
N GLY A 71 9.58 16.17 -9.53
CA GLY A 71 8.26 15.54 -9.56
C GLY A 71 7.97 14.75 -8.29
N THR A 72 6.80 14.12 -8.26
CA THR A 72 6.41 13.16 -7.22
C THR A 72 5.63 12.01 -7.84
N ASP A 73 5.81 10.80 -7.33
CA ASP A 73 5.09 9.62 -7.83
C ASP A 73 4.56 8.74 -6.69
N ARG A 74 5.39 7.95 -6.03
CA ARG A 74 5.01 7.20 -4.81
C ARG A 74 5.17 8.09 -3.59
N ILE A 75 4.28 7.96 -2.61
CA ILE A 75 4.34 8.72 -1.36
C ILE A 75 3.99 7.83 -0.16
N CYS A 76 4.63 8.08 0.98
CA CYS A 76 4.21 7.57 2.26
C CYS A 76 4.51 8.56 3.38
N PHE A 77 3.76 8.50 4.47
CA PHE A 77 4.07 9.18 5.71
C PHE A 77 5.30 8.56 6.38
N THR A 78 5.97 9.39 7.18
CA THR A 78 6.86 8.91 8.24
C THR A 78 6.08 8.75 9.54
N HIS A 79 6.76 8.44 10.65
CA HIS A 79 6.13 8.44 11.98
C HIS A 79 5.73 9.83 12.49
N HIS A 80 6.16 10.90 11.80
CA HIS A 80 5.80 12.26 12.14
C HIS A 80 4.69 12.79 11.22
N PRO A 81 3.63 13.42 11.76
CA PRO A 81 2.42 13.78 11.00
C PRO A 81 2.63 14.85 9.94
N SER A 82 3.72 15.60 10.03
CA SER A 82 4.06 16.64 9.06
C SER A 82 5.24 16.26 8.17
N SER A 83 5.59 14.98 8.08
CA SER A 83 6.78 14.57 7.33
C SER A 83 6.50 13.33 6.48
N VAL A 84 6.89 13.40 5.21
CA VAL A 84 6.57 12.41 4.18
C VAL A 84 7.80 12.04 3.37
N ILE A 85 7.80 10.85 2.81
CA ILE A 85 8.77 10.38 1.83
C ILE A 85 8.04 10.27 0.50
N CYS A 86 8.60 10.83 -0.57
CA CYS A 86 8.09 10.61 -1.91
C CYS A 86 9.19 10.23 -2.90
N SER A 87 8.82 9.50 -3.96
CA SER A 87 9.73 9.19 -5.05
C SER A 87 9.74 10.29 -6.10
N SER A 88 10.93 10.58 -6.60
CA SER A 88 11.14 11.50 -7.72
C SER A 88 10.76 10.84 -9.03
N LYS A 89 10.10 11.60 -9.90
CA LYS A 89 9.66 11.18 -11.24
C LYS A 89 10.68 11.52 -12.32
N TYR A 90 11.40 12.64 -12.16
CA TYR A 90 12.33 13.16 -13.17
C TYR A 90 13.77 13.18 -12.68
N ASN A 91 14.71 13.36 -13.61
CA ASN A 91 16.14 13.59 -13.35
C ASN A 91 16.87 12.49 -12.58
N LEU A 92 16.31 11.28 -12.54
CA LEU A 92 16.92 10.12 -11.89
C LEU A 92 18.32 9.82 -12.43
N GLU A 93 18.50 9.92 -13.75
CA GLU A 93 19.79 9.64 -14.39
C GLU A 93 20.85 10.71 -14.12
N SER A 94 20.47 11.99 -13.95
CA SER A 94 21.43 13.08 -13.79
C SER A 94 21.81 13.36 -12.34
N THR A 95 20.84 13.32 -11.41
CA THR A 95 21.10 13.63 -9.99
C THR A 95 21.20 12.40 -9.11
N GLY A 96 20.63 11.27 -9.55
CA GLY A 96 20.47 10.06 -8.75
C GLY A 96 19.48 10.21 -7.59
N GLU A 97 18.81 11.37 -7.44
CA GLU A 97 17.95 11.72 -6.31
C GLU A 97 16.58 11.07 -6.44
N SER A 98 16.55 9.77 -6.18
CA SER A 98 15.39 8.92 -6.39
C SER A 98 14.24 9.13 -5.41
N LEU A 99 14.53 9.63 -4.20
CA LEU A 99 13.54 9.84 -3.17
C LEU A 99 13.80 11.17 -2.45
N GLN A 100 12.74 11.76 -1.92
CA GLN A 100 12.74 13.02 -1.20
C GLN A 100 12.09 12.81 0.16
N TYR A 101 12.76 13.25 1.22
CA TYR A 101 12.18 13.39 2.55
C TYR A 101 11.73 14.84 2.72
N LEU A 102 10.43 15.06 2.82
CA LEU A 102 9.81 16.38 2.85
C LEU A 102 9.19 16.66 4.21
N SER A 103 9.35 17.91 4.66
CA SER A 103 8.57 18.46 5.76
C SER A 103 7.42 19.28 5.18
N MET A 104 6.20 18.85 5.48
CA MET A 104 4.96 19.51 5.11
C MET A 104 4.69 20.74 5.99
N TYR A 105 5.38 20.89 7.13
CA TYR A 105 5.23 22.05 8.01
C TYR A 105 5.85 23.32 7.40
N ASP A 106 7.10 23.22 6.92
CA ASP A 106 7.87 24.34 6.35
C ASP A 106 8.03 24.27 4.82
N ASN A 107 7.41 23.27 4.16
CA ASN A 107 7.53 23.04 2.71
C ASN A 107 8.97 22.83 2.24
N ARG A 108 9.80 22.19 3.06
CA ARG A 108 11.22 22.00 2.77
C ARG A 108 11.53 20.55 2.49
N CYS A 109 12.40 20.32 1.50
CA CYS A 109 13.09 19.05 1.37
C CYS A 109 14.17 18.94 2.44
N LEU A 110 13.95 18.03 3.39
CA LEU A 110 14.88 17.71 4.47
C LEU A 110 16.06 16.90 3.95
N ARG A 111 15.82 16.00 2.98
CA ARG A 111 16.85 15.12 2.42
C ARG A 111 16.48 14.56 1.06
N TYR A 112 17.49 14.32 0.23
CA TYR A 112 17.37 13.49 -0.97
C TYR A 112 18.11 12.17 -0.76
N PHE A 113 17.45 11.05 -1.04
CA PHE A 113 18.11 9.73 -1.04
C PHE A 113 18.55 9.37 -2.45
N LYS A 114 19.86 9.12 -2.59
CA LYS A 114 20.49 8.85 -3.88
C LYS A 114 20.76 7.37 -4.06
N GLY A 115 20.36 6.81 -5.21
CA GLY A 115 20.81 5.46 -5.55
C GLY A 115 19.99 4.72 -6.60
N HIS A 116 18.66 4.88 -6.64
CA HIS A 116 17.89 4.23 -7.70
C HIS A 116 18.12 4.90 -9.03
N LYS A 117 18.22 4.09 -10.08
CA LYS A 117 18.49 4.54 -11.46
C LYS A 117 17.24 4.60 -12.33
N GLN A 118 16.14 4.02 -11.86
CA GLN A 118 14.86 4.01 -12.55
C GLN A 118 13.72 4.29 -11.58
N ARG A 119 12.51 4.41 -12.12
CA ARG A 119 11.28 4.74 -11.37
C ARG A 119 11.09 3.83 -10.16
N VAL A 120 10.86 4.43 -9.00
CA VAL A 120 10.46 3.73 -7.78
C VAL A 120 8.97 3.40 -7.89
N VAL A 121 8.63 2.12 -7.82
CA VAL A 121 7.26 1.62 -8.02
C VAL A 121 6.59 1.14 -6.75
N SER A 122 7.37 0.93 -5.68
CA SER A 122 6.86 0.53 -4.36
C SER A 122 7.67 1.24 -3.27
N LEU A 123 6.98 1.72 -2.23
CA LEU A 123 7.56 2.49 -1.12
C LEU A 123 6.83 2.08 0.16
N CYS A 124 7.58 1.77 1.23
CA CYS A 124 6.99 1.29 2.47
C CYS A 124 7.80 1.75 3.69
N MET A 125 7.14 2.43 4.63
CA MET A 125 7.70 2.84 5.92
C MET A 125 7.64 1.67 6.91
N SER A 126 8.70 1.45 7.70
CA SER A 126 8.64 0.51 8.82
C SER A 126 7.63 0.98 9.86
N PRO A 127 6.81 0.08 10.44
CA PRO A 127 5.84 0.47 11.46
C PRO A 127 6.46 0.79 12.83
N ILE A 128 7.71 0.38 13.09
CA ILE A 128 8.33 0.48 14.42
C ILE A 128 9.43 1.55 14.49
N ASN A 129 10.17 1.76 13.41
CA ASN A 129 11.37 2.59 13.43
C ASN A 129 11.44 3.50 12.21
N ASP A 130 12.41 4.42 12.21
CA ASP A 130 12.65 5.39 11.15
C ASP A 130 13.31 4.78 9.88
N SER A 131 13.22 3.47 9.69
CA SER A 131 13.67 2.80 8.48
C SER A 131 12.54 2.67 7.47
N PHE A 132 12.89 2.63 6.19
CA PHE A 132 11.92 2.43 5.12
C PHE A 132 12.57 1.71 3.94
N MET A 133 11.72 1.21 3.04
CA MET A 133 12.15 0.48 1.86
C MET A 133 11.58 1.10 0.60
N SER A 134 12.34 1.02 -0.48
CA SER A 134 11.90 1.41 -1.82
C SER A 134 12.25 0.34 -2.84
N GLY A 135 11.28 -0.05 -3.66
CA GLY A 135 11.45 -0.94 -4.81
C GLY A 135 11.42 -0.16 -6.11
N SER A 136 12.41 -0.37 -6.98
CA SER A 136 12.52 0.32 -8.27
C SER A 136 12.58 -0.65 -9.46
N LEU A 137 12.17 -0.15 -10.63
CA LEU A 137 12.34 -0.85 -11.90
C LEU A 137 13.80 -1.10 -12.27
N ASP A 138 14.77 -0.52 -11.55
CA ASP A 138 16.19 -0.88 -11.65
C ASP A 138 16.52 -2.28 -11.06
N HIS A 139 15.50 -3.07 -10.75
CA HIS A 139 15.56 -4.41 -10.18
C HIS A 139 16.24 -4.47 -8.81
N SER A 140 16.17 -3.37 -8.05
CA SER A 140 16.62 -3.33 -6.67
C SER A 140 15.51 -2.90 -5.70
N VAL A 141 15.54 -3.52 -4.53
CA VAL A 141 14.91 -3.00 -3.32
C VAL A 141 16.02 -2.42 -2.46
N ARG A 142 15.87 -1.16 -2.06
CA ARG A 142 16.81 -0.47 -1.18
C ARG A 142 16.19 -0.25 0.18
N ILE A 143 17.01 -0.45 1.21
CA ILE A 143 16.68 -0.22 2.60
C ILE A 143 17.37 1.06 3.04
N TRP A 144 16.63 1.91 3.74
CA TRP A 144 17.03 3.24 4.12
C TRP A 144 16.74 3.48 5.60
N ASP A 145 17.42 4.48 6.15
CA ASP A 145 17.18 5.01 7.48
C ASP A 145 17.08 6.54 7.36
N LEU A 146 16.00 7.14 7.84
CA LEU A 146 15.80 8.59 7.78
C LEU A 146 16.92 9.38 8.48
N ARG A 147 17.63 8.75 9.42
CA ARG A 147 18.71 9.36 10.20
C ARG A 147 20.03 9.36 9.45
N VAL A 148 20.23 8.43 8.49
CA VAL A 148 21.51 8.23 7.79
C VAL A 148 21.40 8.57 6.30
N ASN A 149 22.42 9.24 5.74
CA ASN A 149 22.41 9.65 4.32
C ASN A 149 22.68 8.50 3.34
N ALA A 150 23.27 7.41 3.83
CA ALA A 150 23.64 6.25 3.03
C ALA A 150 22.52 5.21 2.99
N CYS A 151 22.43 4.50 1.87
CA CYS A 151 21.63 3.29 1.75
C CYS A 151 22.19 2.23 2.71
N GLN A 152 21.31 1.62 3.51
CA GLN A 152 21.68 0.64 4.53
C GLN A 152 21.81 -0.77 3.94
N GLY A 153 21.00 -1.10 2.93
CA GLY A 153 21.00 -2.42 2.31
C GLY A 153 20.42 -2.39 0.91
N ILE A 154 20.87 -3.31 0.06
CA ILE A 154 20.38 -3.46 -1.31
C ILE A 154 20.07 -4.93 -1.55
N LEU A 155 18.82 -5.23 -1.87
CA LEU A 155 18.39 -6.53 -2.38
C LEU A 155 18.25 -6.43 -3.89
N ARG A 156 18.89 -7.35 -4.61
CA ARG A 156 18.74 -7.47 -6.06
C ARG A 156 17.76 -8.58 -6.36
N LEU A 157 16.78 -8.27 -7.20
CA LEU A 157 15.74 -9.21 -7.60
C LEU A 157 15.64 -9.26 -9.12
N ARG A 158 14.82 -10.17 -9.62
CA ARG A 158 14.34 -10.16 -11.00
C ARG A 158 12.86 -9.86 -10.99
N GLY A 159 12.36 -9.20 -12.04
CA GLY A 159 10.97 -8.74 -12.14
C GLY A 159 10.71 -7.39 -11.46
N ARG A 160 9.43 -7.01 -11.41
CA ARG A 160 8.93 -5.80 -10.74
C ARG A 160 8.90 -5.97 -9.21
N PRO A 161 9.53 -5.06 -8.43
CA PRO A 161 9.49 -5.16 -6.97
C PRO A 161 8.15 -4.68 -6.41
N ALA A 162 7.58 -5.51 -5.54
CA ALA A 162 6.55 -5.13 -4.58
C ALA A 162 7.04 -5.51 -3.18
N ILE A 163 6.86 -4.61 -2.21
CA ILE A 163 7.44 -4.74 -0.87
C ILE A 163 6.42 -4.38 0.20
N ALA A 164 6.46 -5.08 1.34
CA ALA A 164 5.61 -4.76 2.48
C ALA A 164 6.28 -5.17 3.80
N TYR A 165 6.13 -4.35 4.84
CA TYR A 165 6.43 -4.75 6.21
C TYR A 165 5.23 -5.44 6.84
N ASP A 166 5.50 -6.42 7.71
CA ASP A 166 4.51 -6.90 8.67
C ASP A 166 4.21 -5.80 9.70
N GLN A 167 3.11 -5.91 10.44
CA GLN A 167 2.70 -4.88 11.40
C GLN A 167 3.67 -4.73 12.57
N GLN A 168 4.46 -5.76 12.89
CA GLN A 168 5.49 -5.69 13.93
C GLN A 168 6.83 -5.18 13.38
N GLY A 169 6.97 -4.93 12.08
CA GLY A 169 8.23 -4.47 11.47
C GLY A 169 9.42 -5.43 11.66
N LEU A 170 9.16 -6.69 12.03
CA LEU A 170 10.16 -7.74 12.22
C LEU A 170 10.40 -8.51 10.93
N VAL A 171 9.38 -8.59 10.07
CA VAL A 171 9.42 -9.31 8.80
C VAL A 171 9.05 -8.35 7.69
N PHE A 172 9.66 -8.53 6.53
CA PHE A 172 9.15 -7.92 5.31
C PHE A 172 9.07 -8.94 4.17
N ALA A 173 8.06 -8.76 3.33
CA ALA A 173 7.85 -9.51 2.11
C ALA A 173 8.41 -8.76 0.91
N VAL A 174 9.00 -9.49 -0.03
CA VAL A 174 9.44 -8.98 -1.33
C VAL A 174 8.92 -9.92 -2.42
N ALA A 175 8.18 -9.37 -3.37
CA ALA A 175 7.84 -10.08 -4.59
C ALA A 175 9.03 -10.14 -5.56
N MET A 176 9.17 -11.29 -6.20
CA MET A 176 10.15 -11.57 -7.23
C MET A 176 9.44 -12.09 -8.50
N GLU A 177 10.24 -12.27 -9.55
CA GLU A 177 9.83 -12.90 -10.81
C GLU A 177 9.12 -14.25 -10.59
N GLY A 178 8.10 -14.52 -11.41
CA GLY A 178 7.35 -15.77 -11.38
C GLY A 178 6.39 -15.90 -10.20
N GLY A 179 5.98 -14.78 -9.59
CA GLY A 179 5.04 -14.78 -8.47
C GLY A 179 5.62 -15.31 -7.16
N ALA A 180 6.95 -15.44 -7.06
CA ALA A 180 7.61 -15.85 -5.83
C ALA A 180 7.58 -14.71 -4.80
N ILE A 181 7.11 -14.99 -3.60
CA ILE A 181 7.19 -14.08 -2.46
C ILE A 181 8.25 -14.60 -1.51
N LYS A 182 9.16 -13.72 -1.12
CA LYS A 182 10.24 -14.00 -0.18
C LYS A 182 10.03 -13.24 1.11
N LEU A 183 10.21 -13.92 2.23
CA LEU A 183 10.14 -13.33 3.57
C LEU A 183 11.53 -13.16 4.15
N PHE A 184 11.80 -11.98 4.70
CA PHE A 184 13.07 -11.61 5.28
C PHE A 184 12.90 -11.13 6.71
N ASP A 185 13.88 -11.46 7.56
CA ASP A 185 14.02 -10.85 8.87
C ASP A 185 14.57 -9.41 8.69
N SER A 186 13.88 -8.42 9.24
CA SER A 186 14.25 -7.01 9.08
C SER A 186 15.62 -6.66 9.66
N ARG A 187 16.10 -7.43 10.64
CA ARG A 187 17.40 -7.23 11.32
C ARG A 187 18.51 -8.11 10.75
N SER A 188 18.18 -9.10 9.94
CA SER A 188 19.13 -10.07 9.39
C SER A 188 18.86 -10.39 7.91
N TYR A 189 18.40 -9.40 7.15
CA TYR A 189 18.07 -9.56 5.73
C TYR A 189 19.29 -9.94 4.87
N ASP A 190 20.50 -9.67 5.35
CA ASP A 190 21.77 -10.05 4.74
C ASP A 190 22.01 -11.56 4.74
N LYS A 191 21.36 -12.32 5.64
CA LYS A 191 21.36 -13.79 5.62
C LYS A 191 20.50 -14.38 4.51
N GLY A 192 19.75 -13.54 3.80
CA GLY A 192 18.80 -13.96 2.79
C GLY A 192 17.40 -14.23 3.36
N PRO A 193 16.48 -14.68 2.51
CA PRO A 193 15.12 -14.98 2.92
C PRO A 193 15.09 -16.19 3.85
N PHE A 194 14.31 -16.12 4.93
CA PHE A 194 14.09 -17.29 5.79
C PHE A 194 12.98 -18.19 5.24
N ASP A 195 12.12 -17.65 4.39
CA ASP A 195 11.07 -18.41 3.71
C ASP A 195 10.80 -17.88 2.29
N THR A 196 10.27 -18.75 1.43
CA THR A 196 9.87 -18.41 0.06
C THR A 196 8.74 -19.32 -0.39
N PHE A 197 7.63 -18.72 -0.83
CA PHE A 197 6.51 -19.44 -1.41
C PHE A 197 6.14 -18.89 -2.78
N LEU A 198 5.50 -19.75 -3.58
CA LEU A 198 5.05 -19.43 -4.93
C LEU A 198 3.55 -19.22 -4.94
N VAL A 199 3.13 -18.08 -5.45
CA VAL A 199 1.71 -17.75 -5.62
C VAL A 199 1.29 -18.37 -6.95
N GLY A 200 0.62 -19.52 -6.87
CA GLY A 200 0.54 -20.48 -7.97
C GLY A 200 -0.06 -19.99 -9.31
N GLY A 201 0.37 -20.67 -10.39
CA GLY A 201 -0.33 -20.81 -11.68
C GLY A 201 -0.30 -19.63 -12.65
N ASP A 202 -0.23 -18.40 -12.15
CA ASP A 202 -0.31 -17.18 -12.96
C ASP A 202 1.09 -16.63 -13.24
N THR A 203 1.42 -16.37 -14.52
CA THR A 203 2.71 -15.77 -14.92
C THR A 203 2.77 -14.26 -14.65
N ALA A 204 1.70 -13.70 -14.10
CA ALA A 204 1.55 -12.28 -13.81
C ALA A 204 2.56 -11.79 -12.77
N GLU A 205 3.07 -10.58 -12.96
CA GLU A 205 3.90 -9.94 -11.94
C GLU A 205 3.03 -9.42 -10.79
N VAL A 206 3.58 -9.43 -9.58
CA VAL A 206 2.95 -8.83 -8.41
C VAL A 206 3.15 -7.31 -8.46
N CYS A 207 2.04 -6.58 -8.35
CA CYS A 207 2.00 -5.13 -8.36
C CYS A 207 2.18 -4.54 -6.95
N ASP A 208 1.55 -5.16 -5.95
CA ASP A 208 1.52 -4.67 -4.58
C ASP A 208 1.37 -5.84 -3.58
N ILE A 209 1.87 -5.64 -2.36
CA ILE A 209 1.77 -6.58 -1.24
C ILE A 209 1.29 -5.82 -0.02
N LYS A 210 0.37 -6.38 0.76
CA LYS A 210 -0.01 -5.82 2.07
C LYS A 210 -0.21 -6.92 3.10
N PHE A 211 0.28 -6.73 4.32
CA PHE A 211 -0.09 -7.59 5.46
C PHE A 211 -1.40 -7.11 6.06
N SER A 212 -2.23 -8.05 6.52
CA SER A 212 -3.40 -7.74 7.33
C SER A 212 -2.98 -7.12 8.67
N ASN A 213 -3.91 -6.40 9.31
CA ASN A 213 -3.63 -5.70 10.55
C ASN A 213 -3.31 -6.66 11.73
N ASP A 214 -3.83 -7.88 11.68
CA ASP A 214 -3.50 -8.96 12.63
C ASP A 214 -2.22 -9.73 12.25
N GLY A 215 -1.61 -9.42 11.10
CA GLY A 215 -0.40 -10.04 10.57
C GLY A 215 -0.56 -11.46 10.04
N LYS A 216 -1.76 -12.05 10.06
CA LYS A 216 -1.97 -13.47 9.68
C LYS A 216 -2.18 -13.67 8.19
N SER A 217 -2.65 -12.66 7.48
CA SER A 217 -2.97 -12.74 6.06
C SER A 217 -2.10 -11.79 5.26
N MET A 218 -1.85 -12.14 4.00
CA MET A 218 -1.16 -11.28 3.06
C MET A 218 -2.02 -11.11 1.79
N LEU A 219 -2.20 -9.86 1.41
CA LEU A 219 -2.84 -9.43 0.17
C LEU A 219 -1.78 -9.29 -0.92
N LEU A 220 -2.11 -9.76 -2.11
CA LEU A 220 -1.33 -9.53 -3.32
C LEU A 220 -2.24 -9.04 -4.44
N THR A 221 -1.79 -8.04 -5.19
CA THR A 221 -2.41 -7.66 -6.46
C THR A 221 -1.47 -7.97 -7.62
N THR A 222 -2.01 -8.41 -8.76
CA THR A 222 -1.20 -8.77 -9.94
C THR A 222 -1.45 -7.84 -11.12
N THR A 223 -0.57 -7.88 -12.12
CA THR A 223 -0.74 -7.15 -13.39
C THR A 223 -1.95 -7.62 -14.21
N ASN A 224 -2.44 -8.84 -13.95
CA ASN A 224 -3.61 -9.41 -14.60
C ASN A 224 -4.92 -9.10 -13.84
N ASN A 225 -4.89 -8.13 -12.92
CA ASN A 225 -6.05 -7.69 -12.13
C ASN A 225 -6.63 -8.76 -11.20
N ASN A 226 -5.79 -9.72 -10.80
CA ASN A 226 -6.13 -10.69 -9.77
C ASN A 226 -5.69 -10.17 -8.40
N ILE A 227 -6.52 -10.44 -7.40
CA ILE A 227 -6.24 -10.19 -5.99
C ILE A 227 -6.17 -11.54 -5.30
N TYR A 228 -5.12 -11.80 -4.54
CA TYR A 228 -4.99 -13.01 -3.74
C TYR A 228 -4.87 -12.66 -2.27
N VAL A 229 -5.57 -13.42 -1.43
CA VAL A 229 -5.38 -13.42 0.02
C VAL A 229 -4.76 -14.75 0.40
N LEU A 230 -3.59 -14.69 1.03
CA LEU A 230 -2.79 -15.84 1.42
C LEU A 230 -2.62 -15.87 2.94
N ASP A 231 -2.26 -17.04 3.48
CA ASP A 231 -1.58 -17.09 4.77
C ASP A 231 -0.24 -16.34 4.66
N ALA A 232 0.01 -15.40 5.57
CA ALA A 232 1.14 -14.49 5.47
C ALA A 232 2.50 -15.18 5.57
N TYR A 233 2.58 -16.31 6.27
CA TYR A 233 3.84 -17.00 6.56
C TYR A 233 3.89 -18.40 5.96
N GLY A 234 2.75 -19.08 5.77
CA GLY A 234 2.67 -20.35 5.06
C GLY A 234 2.56 -20.22 3.55
N GLY A 235 2.06 -19.08 3.04
CA GLY A 235 1.87 -18.85 1.61
C GLY A 235 0.66 -19.54 0.99
N ASP A 236 -0.10 -20.30 1.78
CA ASP A 236 -1.30 -21.01 1.33
C ASP A 236 -2.36 -20.02 0.86
N LYS A 237 -2.87 -20.23 -0.37
CA LYS A 237 -3.94 -19.40 -0.93
C LYS A 237 -5.26 -19.66 -0.23
N ARG A 238 -5.79 -18.62 0.43
CA ARG A 238 -7.08 -18.66 1.13
C ARG A 238 -8.23 -18.33 0.17
N CYS A 239 -8.12 -17.20 -0.52
CA CYS A 239 -9.10 -16.81 -1.54
C CYS A 239 -8.45 -15.97 -2.66
N GLY A 240 -9.19 -15.81 -3.75
CA GLY A 240 -8.78 -14.98 -4.87
C GLY A 240 -9.97 -14.33 -5.54
N PHE A 241 -9.79 -13.07 -5.94
CA PHE A 241 -10.77 -12.24 -6.61
C PHE A 241 -10.17 -11.72 -7.92
N SER A 242 -11.03 -11.34 -8.86
CA SER A 242 -10.61 -10.72 -10.10
C SER A 242 -11.49 -9.51 -10.36
N LEU A 243 -10.87 -8.44 -10.86
CA LEU A 243 -11.54 -7.21 -11.28
C LEU A 243 -11.48 -7.10 -12.80
N GLU A 244 -12.51 -6.46 -13.36
CA GLU A 244 -12.53 -6.16 -14.80
C GLU A 244 -11.28 -5.37 -15.19
N PRO A 245 -10.56 -5.79 -16.24
CA PRO A 245 -9.30 -5.20 -16.61
C PRO A 245 -9.47 -3.76 -17.07
N SER A 246 -8.74 -2.84 -16.42
CA SER A 246 -8.57 -1.47 -16.91
C SER A 246 -7.22 -1.34 -17.62
N PRO A 247 -7.19 -0.97 -18.92
CA PRO A 247 -5.92 -0.84 -19.65
C PRO A 247 -4.98 0.16 -18.97
N GLY A 248 -3.78 -0.29 -18.61
CA GLY A 248 -2.68 0.57 -18.17
C GLY A 248 -2.76 1.09 -16.73
N THR A 249 -3.78 0.72 -15.94
CA THR A 249 -3.87 1.08 -14.52
C THR A 249 -3.93 -0.18 -13.66
N PRO A 250 -2.95 -0.42 -12.76
CA PRO A 250 -3.01 -1.55 -11.85
C PRO A 250 -4.13 -1.35 -10.83
N ILE A 251 -4.74 -2.45 -10.41
CA ILE A 251 -5.72 -2.42 -9.31
C ILE A 251 -5.03 -2.09 -7.99
N GLU A 252 -5.72 -1.33 -7.15
CA GLU A 252 -5.30 -1.07 -5.77
C GLU A 252 -6.32 -1.70 -4.83
N ALA A 253 -5.83 -2.47 -3.86
CA ALA A 253 -6.66 -3.23 -2.94
C ALA A 253 -6.11 -3.17 -1.52
N THR A 254 -6.97 -3.34 -0.52
CA THR A 254 -6.61 -3.21 0.90
C THR A 254 -7.59 -3.96 1.80
N PHE A 255 -7.09 -4.48 2.91
CA PHE A 255 -7.94 -4.99 3.98
C PHE A 255 -8.68 -3.86 4.69
N THR A 256 -9.83 -4.16 5.26
CA THR A 256 -10.44 -3.35 6.30
C THR A 256 -9.68 -3.49 7.62
N GLN A 257 -9.87 -2.54 8.54
CA GLN A 257 -9.08 -2.47 9.78
C GLN A 257 -9.24 -3.72 10.67
N ASP A 258 -10.43 -4.32 10.64
CA ASP A 258 -10.75 -5.57 11.34
C ASP A 258 -10.29 -6.84 10.58
N GLY A 259 -9.79 -6.69 9.35
CA GLY A 259 -9.32 -7.77 8.49
C GLY A 259 -10.44 -8.63 7.90
N LYS A 260 -11.71 -8.28 8.10
CA LYS A 260 -12.86 -9.10 7.64
C LYS A 260 -13.22 -8.89 6.19
N TYR A 261 -12.98 -7.70 5.66
CA TYR A 261 -13.34 -7.34 4.29
C TYR A 261 -12.11 -6.93 3.50
N LEU A 262 -12.20 -7.12 2.19
CA LEU A 262 -11.29 -6.62 1.19
C LEU A 262 -12.00 -5.50 0.45
N VAL A 263 -11.33 -4.38 0.22
CA VAL A 263 -11.81 -3.33 -0.68
C VAL A 263 -10.79 -3.14 -1.80
N ALA A 264 -11.26 -3.04 -3.04
CA ALA A 264 -10.41 -2.75 -4.19
C ALA A 264 -11.06 -1.78 -5.16
N GLY A 265 -10.24 -0.96 -5.79
CA GLY A 265 -10.64 0.03 -6.79
C GLY A 265 -10.16 -0.42 -8.17
N SER A 266 -11.01 -0.22 -9.17
CA SER A 266 -10.65 -0.38 -10.58
C SER A 266 -10.49 0.98 -11.26
N GLY A 267 -9.65 1.04 -12.31
CA GLY A 267 -9.48 2.24 -13.13
C GLY A 267 -10.76 2.71 -13.84
N SER A 268 -11.82 1.91 -13.82
CA SER A 268 -13.17 2.30 -14.28
C SER A 268 -13.90 3.25 -13.34
N GLY A 269 -13.35 3.55 -12.15
CA GLY A 269 -13.99 4.41 -11.16
C GLY A 269 -15.05 3.69 -10.32
N THR A 270 -14.99 2.36 -10.26
CA THR A 270 -15.79 1.55 -9.34
C THR A 270 -14.91 0.99 -8.23
N MET A 271 -15.46 0.94 -7.01
CA MET A 271 -14.88 0.19 -5.91
C MET A 271 -15.71 -1.05 -5.65
N GLN A 272 -15.03 -2.14 -5.29
CA GLN A 272 -15.65 -3.39 -4.93
C GLN A 272 -15.17 -3.82 -3.55
N ALA A 273 -16.07 -4.35 -2.74
CA ALA A 273 -15.74 -4.97 -1.48
C ALA A 273 -16.18 -6.44 -1.45
N TRP A 274 -15.40 -7.27 -0.77
CA TRP A 274 -15.68 -8.69 -0.55
C TRP A 274 -15.46 -9.04 0.92
N SER A 275 -16.35 -9.86 1.49
CA SER A 275 -16.08 -10.51 2.77
C SER A 275 -15.00 -11.58 2.59
N ILE A 276 -14.07 -11.66 3.54
CA ILE A 276 -12.95 -12.60 3.60
C ILE A 276 -13.14 -13.58 4.78
N GLU A 277 -14.36 -13.68 5.34
CA GLU A 277 -14.60 -14.53 6.50
C GLU A 277 -14.17 -15.99 6.22
N MET A 278 -13.30 -16.49 7.10
CA MET A 278 -13.03 -17.92 7.20
C MET A 278 -14.25 -18.60 7.78
N LYS A 279 -15.10 -19.14 6.91
CA LYS A 279 -16.01 -20.20 7.36
C LYS A 279 -15.15 -21.41 7.77
N ASN A 280 -15.08 -21.67 9.07
CA ASN A 280 -14.73 -22.99 9.60
C ASN A 280 -15.82 -23.98 9.18
N GLU A 281 -15.93 -24.31 7.89
CA GLU A 281 -16.75 -25.41 7.44
C GLU A 281 -15.88 -26.66 7.40
N LEU A 282 -16.29 -27.66 8.18
CA LEU A 282 -15.85 -29.05 8.07
C LEU A 282 -15.84 -29.47 6.59
N PRO A 283 -14.94 -30.36 6.15
CA PRO A 283 -14.78 -30.68 4.75
C PRO A 283 -16.01 -31.41 4.22
N SER A 284 -16.98 -30.67 3.66
CA SER A 284 -18.02 -31.24 2.82
C SER A 284 -17.49 -31.31 1.41
N THR A 285 -17.27 -32.54 0.95
CA THR A 285 -16.94 -32.86 -0.44
C THR A 285 -18.00 -32.33 -1.38
N GLY A 286 -17.62 -31.42 -2.27
CA GLY A 286 -18.44 -30.91 -3.37
C GLY A 286 -18.26 -29.41 -3.52
N ASP A 287 -17.64 -29.00 -4.63
CA ASP A 287 -17.49 -27.63 -5.15
C ASP A 287 -17.97 -26.53 -4.19
N SER A 288 -17.08 -26.11 -3.28
CA SER A 288 -17.37 -25.06 -2.32
C SER A 288 -17.46 -23.72 -3.05
N ASN A 289 -18.68 -23.41 -3.48
CA ASN A 289 -19.13 -22.10 -3.87
C ASN A 289 -19.07 -21.22 -2.61
N SER A 290 -17.88 -20.73 -2.25
CA SER A 290 -17.70 -19.76 -1.18
C SER A 290 -18.46 -18.50 -1.59
N SER A 291 -19.60 -18.27 -0.95
CA SER A 291 -20.47 -17.13 -1.18
C SER A 291 -19.80 -15.86 -0.69
N TYR A 292 -18.88 -15.32 -1.49
CA TYR A 292 -18.35 -13.98 -1.31
C TYR A 292 -19.45 -13.00 -1.69
N HIS A 293 -19.88 -12.17 -0.75
CA HIS A 293 -20.80 -11.09 -1.06
C HIS A 293 -20.03 -10.00 -1.84
N HIS A 294 -20.31 -9.94 -3.14
CA HIS A 294 -19.86 -8.87 -4.01
C HIS A 294 -20.60 -7.59 -3.63
N LEU A 295 -19.85 -6.54 -3.36
CA LEU A 295 -20.42 -5.25 -3.07
C LEU A 295 -19.83 -4.18 -3.96
N VAL A 296 -20.65 -3.60 -4.83
CA VAL A 296 -20.24 -2.44 -5.64
C VAL A 296 -20.45 -1.19 -4.82
N ILE A 297 -19.36 -0.52 -4.46
CA ILE A 297 -19.39 0.84 -3.94
C ILE A 297 -19.00 1.74 -5.11
N ASN A 298 -19.97 2.48 -5.67
CA ASN A 298 -19.70 3.42 -6.75
C ASN A 298 -18.98 4.65 -6.18
N LEU A 299 -17.65 4.63 -6.21
CA LEU A 299 -16.79 5.70 -5.70
C LEU A 299 -15.73 6.04 -6.75
N LEU A 300 -15.71 7.30 -7.18
CA LEU A 300 -14.66 7.87 -8.02
C LEU A 300 -13.41 8.14 -7.16
N LEU A 301 -12.54 7.15 -6.98
CA LEU A 301 -11.19 7.36 -6.43
C LEU A 301 -10.15 6.66 -7.30
N SER A 302 -9.04 7.36 -7.55
CA SER A 302 -7.99 6.92 -8.48
C SER A 302 -6.78 6.23 -7.83
N CYS A 303 -6.72 6.10 -6.50
CA CYS A 303 -5.74 5.27 -5.78
C CYS A 303 -6.30 4.87 -4.39
N LEU A 304 -6.11 3.61 -3.99
CA LEU A 304 -6.27 3.03 -2.65
C LEU A 304 -4.91 2.56 -2.10
N THR A 305 -4.13 3.48 -1.55
CA THR A 305 -2.96 3.15 -0.74
C THR A 305 -3.26 3.55 0.71
N PHE A 306 -3.24 2.54 1.60
CA PHE A 306 -3.89 2.53 2.90
C PHE A 306 -5.40 2.83 2.85
N MET A 307 -6.23 1.86 3.21
CA MET A 307 -7.40 2.22 4.00
C MET A 307 -7.08 1.76 5.41
N ASP A 308 -6.67 2.69 6.28
CA ASP A 308 -7.46 2.77 7.49
C ASP A 308 -8.80 3.29 6.99
N LEU A 309 -9.76 2.39 6.77
CA LEU A 309 -11.15 2.80 6.90
C LEU A 309 -11.23 3.25 8.35
N THR A 310 -10.92 4.51 8.63
CA THR A 310 -11.39 5.15 9.83
C THR A 310 -12.91 5.03 9.74
N PRO A 311 -13.56 4.21 10.58
CA PRO A 311 -14.94 4.52 10.84
C PRO A 311 -14.90 5.94 11.39
N ASN A 312 -15.82 6.79 10.96
CA ASN A 312 -16.17 8.00 11.69
C ASN A 312 -16.67 7.64 13.10
N PHE A 313 -15.79 7.13 13.97
CA PHE A 313 -16.05 6.76 15.34
C PHE A 313 -14.75 6.82 16.16
N LYS A 314 -14.10 7.99 16.15
CA LYS A 314 -13.52 8.52 17.38
C LYS A 314 -14.02 9.94 17.55
N ARG A 315 -14.66 10.18 18.70
CA ARG A 315 -15.13 11.49 19.14
C ARG A 315 -14.00 12.50 19.20
#